data_AF-A0A5N6UL58-F1
#
_entry.id   AF-A0A5N6UL58-F1
#
_cell.length_a   1.000
_cell.length_b   1.000
_cell.length_c   1.000
_cell.angle_alpha   90.00
_cell.angle_beta   90.00
_cell.angle_gamma   90.00
#
_symmetry.space_group_name_H-M   'P 1'
#
loop_
_entity.id
_entity.type
_entity.pdbx_description
1 polymer ?
#
loop_
_entity_poly.entity_id
_entity_poly.type
_entity_poly.pdbx_seq_one_letter_code
_entity_poly.pdbx_strand_id
1 'polypeptide(L)'
;MSKAGTWIKMFVVGTVICVGGPALVQSIRPTDEELFKRYNPELQRRSLEEGDRRAQEFDDYVNRLKQWSKSDKSIWVAAQEQQEQMRTQAAVQRSQVKDEAKAQREEMRKELLGEK
;
A
#
# COMPACT_ATOMS: atom_id res chain seq x y z
N MET A 1 4.10 46.89 26.71
CA MET A 1 3.62 46.33 25.42
C MET A 1 2.11 46.09 25.54
N SER A 2 1.31 46.45 24.53
CA SER A 2 -0.13 46.15 24.59
C SER A 2 -0.34 44.63 24.47
N LYS A 3 -1.45 44.14 25.04
CA LYS A 3 -1.82 42.72 24.95
C LYS A 3 -1.89 42.26 23.49
N ALA A 4 -2.45 43.09 22.60
CA ALA A 4 -2.50 42.82 21.17
C ALA A 4 -1.10 42.68 20.52
N GLY A 5 -0.14 43.53 20.88
CA GLY A 5 1.23 43.43 20.36
C GLY A 5 1.95 42.15 20.81
N THR A 6 1.61 41.62 21.99
CA THR A 6 2.17 40.37 22.50
C THR A 6 1.62 39.16 21.74
N TRP A 7 0.30 39.14 21.50
CA TRP A 7 -0.35 38.10 20.70
C TRP A 7 0.14 38.08 19.25
N ILE A 8 0.30 39.24 18.61
CA ILE A 8 0.83 39.32 17.25
C ILE A 8 2.25 38.74 17.18
N LYS A 9 3.13 39.09 18.13
CA LYS A 9 4.48 38.51 18.20
C LYS A 9 4.44 36.99 18.37
N MET A 10 3.56 36.48 19.23
CA MET A 10 3.42 35.03 19.40
C MET A 10 2.95 34.33 18.13
N PHE A 11 1.97 34.89 17.41
CA PHE A 11 1.50 34.32 16.13
C PHE A 11 2.59 34.35 15.05
N VAL A 12 3.35 35.46 14.96
CA VAL A 12 4.45 35.57 14.00
C VAL A 12 5.51 34.52 14.28
N VAL A 13 5.98 34.43 15.53
CA VAL A 13 7.00 33.44 15.92
C VAL A 13 6.47 32.01 15.75
N GLY A 14 5.23 31.74 16.15
CA GLY A 14 4.59 30.44 15.98
C GLY A 14 4.50 30.03 14.50
N THR A 15 4.11 30.96 13.62
CA THR A 15 4.05 30.70 12.18
C THR A 15 5.43 30.43 11.60
N VAL A 16 6.45 31.21 11.99
CA VAL A 16 7.83 31.00 11.55
C VAL A 16 8.34 29.62 11.95
N ILE A 17 8.02 29.14 13.15
CA ILE A 17 8.43 27.79 13.58
C ILE A 17 7.64 26.72 12.82
N CYS A 18 6.32 26.84 12.75
CA CYS A 18 5.44 25.85 12.13
C CYS A 18 5.66 25.71 10.61
N VAL A 19 6.02 26.79 9.92
CA VAL A 19 6.28 26.77 8.47
C VAL A 19 7.78 26.65 8.18
N GLY A 20 8.60 27.40 8.90
CA GLY A 20 10.04 27.43 8.71
C GLY A 20 10.73 26.12 9.07
N GLY A 21 10.25 25.38 10.08
CA GLY A 21 10.76 24.05 10.40
C GLY A 21 10.61 23.08 9.23
N PRO A 22 9.38 22.79 8.75
CA PRO A 22 9.16 21.95 7.58
C PRO A 22 9.88 22.47 6.32
N ALA A 23 9.86 23.78 6.06
CA ALA A 23 10.53 24.35 4.89
C ALA A 23 12.05 24.14 4.92
N LEU A 24 12.68 24.33 6.08
CA LEU A 24 14.11 24.07 6.27
C LEU A 24 14.43 22.59 6.05
N VAL A 25 13.62 21.68 6.61
CA VAL A 25 13.79 20.23 6.41
C VAL A 25 13.72 19.88 4.92
N GLN A 26 12.74 20.42 4.18
CA GLN A 26 12.63 20.18 2.74
C GLN A 26 13.82 20.74 1.97
N SER A 27 14.40 21.87 2.40
CA SER A 27 15.54 22.48 1.73
C SER A 27 16.86 21.70 1.88
N ILE A 28 17.03 21.00 3.01
CA ILE A 28 18.26 20.23 3.29
C ILE A 28 18.12 18.75 2.97
N ARG A 29 16.88 18.25 2.88
CA ARG A 29 16.63 16.85 2.56
C ARG A 29 17.08 16.58 1.12
N PRO A 30 17.98 15.61 0.89
CA PRO A 30 18.36 15.24 -0.47
C PRO A 30 17.14 14.74 -1.24
N THR A 31 17.08 15.06 -2.52
CA THR A 31 16.00 14.60 -3.40
C THR A 31 16.09 13.07 -3.59
N ASP A 32 14.98 12.45 -3.99
CA ASP A 32 14.94 10.99 -4.17
C ASP A 32 15.96 10.51 -5.22
N GLU A 33 16.25 11.33 -6.24
CA GLU A 33 17.29 11.05 -7.24
C GLU A 33 18.71 11.11 -6.67
N GLU A 34 19.00 12.10 -5.82
CA GLU A 34 20.27 12.22 -5.13
C GLU A 34 20.48 11.08 -4.13
N LEU A 35 19.40 10.66 -3.46
CA LEU A 35 19.41 9.51 -2.57
C LEU A 35 19.67 8.21 -3.34
N PHE A 36 19.00 8.03 -4.48
CA PHE A 36 19.17 6.88 -5.36
C PHE A 36 20.62 6.76 -5.88
N LYS A 37 21.24 7.87 -6.27
CA LYS A 37 22.66 7.89 -6.70
C LYS A 37 23.63 7.45 -5.61
N ARG A 38 23.28 7.63 -4.32
CA ARG A 38 24.09 7.20 -3.18
C ARG A 38 23.89 5.73 -2.80
N TYR A 39 22.92 5.03 -3.40
CA TYR A 39 22.70 3.61 -3.15
C TYR A 39 23.80 2.74 -3.75
N ASN A 40 24.03 1.59 -3.12
CA ASN A 40 24.87 0.53 -3.68
C ASN A 40 24.23 -0.01 -4.98
N PRO A 41 24.98 -0.35 -6.05
CA PRO A 41 24.46 -0.89 -7.32
C PRO A 41 23.34 -1.95 -7.20
N GLU A 42 23.43 -2.85 -6.23
CA GLU A 42 22.38 -3.86 -5.96
C GLU A 42 21.04 -3.23 -5.56
N LEU A 43 21.07 -2.21 -4.69
CA LEU A 43 19.88 -1.49 -4.25
C LEU A 43 19.30 -0.61 -5.35
N GLN A 44 20.15 -0.06 -6.22
CA GLN A 44 19.70 0.68 -7.40
C GLN A 44 18.91 -0.23 -8.34
N ARG A 45 19.41 -1.44 -8.63
CA ARG A 45 18.68 -2.43 -9.44
C ARG A 45 17.35 -2.81 -8.83
N ARG A 46 17.32 -3.21 -7.55
CA ARG A 46 16.06 -3.55 -6.87
C ARG A 46 15.08 -2.40 -6.84
N SER A 47 15.57 -1.17 -6.66
CA SER A 47 14.67 -0.03 -6.61
C SER A 47 14.09 0.35 -7.97
N LEU A 48 14.78 0.04 -9.08
CA LEU A 48 14.26 0.16 -10.43
C LEU A 48 13.27 -0.97 -10.78
N GLU A 49 13.59 -2.20 -10.37
CA GLU A 49 12.77 -3.39 -10.66
C GLU A 49 11.49 -3.45 -9.82
N GLU A 50 11.58 -3.07 -8.54
CA GLU A 50 10.47 -3.16 -7.57
C GLU A 50 9.85 -1.80 -7.22
N GLY A 51 10.33 -0.70 -7.81
CA GLY A 51 9.86 0.65 -7.53
C GLY A 51 8.35 0.79 -7.77
N ASP A 52 7.91 0.51 -8.99
CA ASP A 52 6.50 0.59 -9.39
C ASP A 52 5.62 -0.36 -8.58
N ARG A 53 6.08 -1.60 -8.36
CA ARG A 53 5.36 -2.57 -7.53
C ARG A 53 5.15 -2.04 -6.10
N ARG A 54 6.20 -1.51 -5.47
CA ARG A 54 6.10 -0.95 -4.11
C ARG A 54 5.22 0.29 -4.05
N ALA A 55 5.25 1.15 -5.08
CA ALA A 55 4.35 2.31 -5.17
C ALA A 55 2.88 1.88 -5.23
N GLN A 56 2.57 0.89 -6.07
CA GLN A 56 1.22 0.32 -6.16
C GLN A 56 0.78 -0.35 -4.86
N GLU A 57 1.65 -1.17 -4.25
CA GLU A 57 1.37 -1.81 -2.96
C GLU A 57 1.10 -0.79 -1.85
N PHE A 58 1.83 0.33 -1.86
CA PHE A 58 1.63 1.43 -0.92
C PHE A 58 0.27 2.12 -1.13
N ASP A 59 -0.07 2.46 -2.38
CA ASP A 59 -1.37 3.06 -2.70
C ASP A 59 -2.54 2.14 -2.33
N ASP A 60 -2.42 0.84 -2.64
CA ASP A 60 -3.39 -0.18 -2.26
C ASP A 60 -3.52 -0.31 -0.74
N TYR A 61 -2.40 -0.25 -0.02
CA TYR A 61 -2.42 -0.24 1.44
C TYR A 61 -3.12 1.01 2.00
N VAL A 62 -2.81 2.21 1.50
CA VAL A 62 -3.45 3.45 1.93
C VAL A 62 -4.94 3.43 1.62
N ASN A 63 -5.35 2.89 0.47
CA ASN A 63 -6.77 2.74 0.13
C ASN A 63 -7.50 1.78 1.07
N ARG A 64 -6.89 0.64 1.43
CA ARG A 64 -7.42 -0.26 2.46
C ARG A 64 -7.48 0.40 3.83
N LEU A 65 -6.46 1.16 4.22
CA LEU A 65 -6.44 1.90 5.47
C LEU A 65 -7.58 2.93 5.54
N LYS A 66 -7.83 3.66 4.45
CA LYS A 66 -8.97 4.57 4.32
C LYS A 66 -10.31 3.83 4.45
N GLN A 67 -10.41 2.61 3.93
CA GLN A 67 -11.61 1.78 4.07
C GLN A 67 -11.79 1.31 5.52
N TRP A 68 -10.74 0.83 6.18
CA TRP A 68 -10.77 0.40 7.58
C TRP A 68 -11.10 1.54 8.53
N SER A 69 -10.56 2.74 8.26
CA SER A 69 -10.85 3.94 9.05
C SER A 69 -12.31 4.39 8.99
N LYS A 70 -13.11 3.92 8.02
CA LYS A 70 -14.55 4.20 7.96
C LYS A 70 -15.37 3.27 8.86
N SER A 71 -14.77 2.20 9.37
CA SER A 71 -15.42 1.28 10.28
C SER A 71 -15.25 1.76 11.72
N ASP A 72 -16.27 1.55 12.55
CA ASP A 72 -16.17 1.75 14.00
C ASP A 72 -15.29 0.70 14.70
N LYS A 73 -14.84 -0.32 13.97
CA LYS A 73 -13.90 -1.33 14.46
C LYS A 73 -12.47 -0.78 14.45
N SER A 74 -11.64 -1.30 15.36
CA SER A 74 -10.20 -0.99 15.31
C SER A 74 -9.60 -1.44 13.97
N ILE A 75 -8.65 -0.65 13.46
CA ILE A 75 -7.98 -0.91 12.17
C ILE A 75 -7.38 -2.33 12.13
N TRP A 76 -6.83 -2.80 13.25
CA TRP A 76 -6.26 -4.14 13.38
C TRP A 76 -7.28 -5.26 13.19
N VAL A 77 -8.47 -5.11 13.77
CA VAL A 77 -9.57 -6.08 13.62
C VAL A 77 -10.11 -6.08 12.19
N ALA A 78 -10.32 -4.90 11.61
CA ALA A 78 -10.78 -4.79 10.23
C ALA A 78 -9.77 -5.38 9.21
N ALA A 79 -8.47 -5.17 9.45
CA ALA A 79 -7.41 -5.76 8.63
C ALA A 79 -7.37 -7.30 8.76
N GLN A 80 -7.53 -7.84 9.97
CA GLN A 80 -7.56 -9.28 10.20
C GLN A 80 -8.77 -9.94 9.52
N GLU A 81 -9.97 -9.35 9.66
CA GLU A 81 -11.19 -9.83 9.00
C GLU A 81 -11.02 -9.85 7.47
N GLN A 82 -10.46 -8.79 6.88
CA GLN A 82 -10.20 -8.75 5.44
C GLN A 82 -9.20 -9.82 5.00
N GLN A 83 -8.15 -10.07 5.80
CA GLN A 83 -7.17 -11.12 5.50
C GLN A 83 -7.79 -12.52 5.56
N GLU A 84 -8.68 -12.77 6.53
CA GLU A 84 -9.41 -14.04 6.66
C GLU A 84 -10.39 -14.25 5.51
N GLN A 85 -11.10 -13.19 5.10
CA GLN A 85 -11.95 -13.21 3.90
C GLN A 85 -11.16 -13.53 2.64
N MET A 86 -10.01 -12.88 2.42
CA MET A 86 -9.16 -13.16 1.26
C MET A 86 -8.63 -14.60 1.27
N ARG A 87 -8.22 -15.14 2.43
CA ARG A 87 -7.80 -16.54 2.54
C ARG A 87 -8.92 -17.51 2.20
N THR A 88 -10.13 -17.24 2.69
CA THR A 88 -11.30 -18.08 2.44
C THR A 88 -11.68 -18.04 0.96
N GLN A 89 -11.71 -16.86 0.35
CA GLN A 89 -11.98 -16.72 -1.09
C GLN A 89 -10.93 -17.41 -1.96
N ALA A 90 -9.65 -17.29 -1.60
CA ALA A 90 -8.57 -17.98 -2.32
C ALA A 90 -8.69 -19.51 -2.19
N ALA A 91 -9.09 -20.02 -1.02
CA ALA A 91 -9.34 -21.45 -0.82
C ALA A 91 -10.52 -21.95 -1.68
N VAL A 92 -11.62 -21.18 -1.74
CA VAL A 92 -12.81 -21.50 -2.55
C VAL A 92 -12.49 -21.47 -4.04
N GLN A 93 -11.79 -20.44 -4.53
CA GLN A 93 -11.36 -20.40 -5.93
C GLN A 93 -10.46 -21.60 -6.27
N ARG A 94 -9.53 -21.95 -5.37
CA ARG A 94 -8.63 -23.08 -5.59
C ARG A 94 -9.37 -24.42 -5.63
N SER A 95 -10.45 -24.59 -4.86
CA SER A 95 -11.29 -25.80 -4.96
C SER A 95 -12.09 -25.80 -6.28
N GLN A 96 -12.67 -24.67 -6.67
CA GLN A 96 -13.44 -24.57 -7.92
C GLN A 96 -12.58 -24.91 -9.14
N VAL A 97 -11.38 -24.33 -9.25
CA VAL A 97 -10.45 -24.62 -10.35
C VAL A 97 -10.07 -26.10 -10.39
N LYS A 98 -9.93 -26.75 -9.21
CA LYS A 98 -9.63 -28.20 -9.15
C LYS A 98 -10.80 -29.05 -9.62
N ASP A 99 -12.01 -28.68 -9.26
CA ASP A 99 -13.21 -29.43 -9.63
C ASP A 99 -13.53 -29.25 -11.11
N GLU A 100 -13.37 -28.04 -11.65
CA GLU A 100 -13.45 -27.77 -13.09
C GLU A 100 -12.38 -28.54 -13.88
N ALA A 101 -11.13 -28.57 -13.40
CA ALA A 101 -10.06 -29.33 -14.04
C ALA A 101 -10.31 -30.85 -14.03
N LYS A 102 -11.01 -31.37 -13.01
CA LYS A 102 -11.43 -32.78 -12.97
C LYS A 102 -12.57 -33.03 -13.96
N ALA A 103 -13.58 -32.16 -13.98
CA ALA A 103 -14.69 -32.26 -14.92
C ALA A 103 -14.21 -32.26 -16.38
N GLN A 104 -13.31 -31.34 -16.74
CA GLN A 104 -12.70 -31.29 -18.07
C GLN A 104 -11.93 -32.58 -18.44
N ARG A 105 -11.22 -33.18 -17.47
CA ARG A 105 -10.51 -34.46 -17.70
C ARG A 105 -11.48 -35.63 -17.90
N GLU A 106 -12.60 -35.63 -17.21
CA GLU A 106 -13.63 -36.66 -17.34
C GLU A 106 -14.38 -36.54 -18.67
N GLU A 107 -14.68 -35.34 -19.14
CA GLU A 107 -15.26 -35.10 -20.47
C GLU A 107 -14.30 -35.54 -21.57
N MET A 108 -13.04 -35.13 -21.53
CA MET A 108 -12.00 -35.58 -22.48
C MET A 108 -11.83 -37.10 -22.50
N ARG A 109 -11.95 -37.76 -21.35
CA ARG A 109 -11.89 -39.23 -21.25
C ARG A 109 -13.10 -39.90 -21.88
N LYS A 110 -14.30 -39.32 -21.76
CA LYS A 110 -15.52 -39.85 -22.37
C LYS A 110 -15.52 -39.68 -23.89
N GLU A 111 -14.99 -38.58 -24.40
CA GLU A 111 -14.83 -38.36 -25.85
C GLU A 111 -13.82 -39.34 -26.46
N LEU A 112 -12.67 -39.57 -25.82
CA LEU A 112 -11.65 -40.52 -26.27
C LEU A 112 -12.09 -42.00 -26.25
N LEU A 113 -13.06 -42.36 -25.40
CA LEU A 113 -13.61 -43.72 -25.30
C LEU A 113 -14.93 -43.89 -26.07
N GLY A 114 -15.55 -42.80 -26.51
CA GLY A 114 -16.84 -42.77 -27.22
C GLY A 114 -16.73 -42.79 -28.74
N GLU A 115 -15.52 -42.67 -29.30
CA GLU A 115 -15.27 -42.79 -30.74
C GLU A 115 -14.95 -44.25 -31.11
N LYS A 116 -15.98 -45.09 -31.19
CA LYS A 116 -15.96 -46.41 -31.85
C LYS A 116 -17.32 -46.76 -32.41
#